data_AF-A0A3N7GSK0-F1
#
_entry.id   AF-A0A3N7GSK0-F1
#
_cell.length_a   1.000
_cell.length_b   1.000
_cell.length_c   1.000
_cell.angle_alpha   90.00
_cell.angle_beta   90.00
_cell.angle_gamma   90.00
#
_symmetry.space_group_name_H-M   'P 1'
#
loop_
_entity.id
_entity.type
_entity.pdbx_description
1 polymer ?
#
loop_
_entity_poly.entity_id
_entity_poly.type
_entity_poly.pdbx_seq_one_letter_code
_entity_poly.pdbx_strand_id
1 'polypeptide(L)'
;RWNADGLERAADWAADVGLDVWVVERDLLDPARYAETWIRDGGTRAGTAEFERMCAAWLDDFVRREVAEVGFGYLVLRLPGGTAPFRRAERASAPLDGVAGIGAHLSAALAARDRVASLDDDALLGLAFTVAGDVTEERSHWPGEPDPSVIVLRQGGGLRRELKVDAALAAVVGACDGELPLGAIVGAVAQLLEADAGVIRPAIVAEVRELVTDGFLLPSAA
;
A
#
# COMPACT_ATOMS: atom_id res chain seq x y z
N ARG A 1 -18.41 -14.39 -6.22
CA ARG A 1 -18.74 -15.71 -5.60
C ARG A 1 -18.62 -15.57 -4.09
N TRP A 2 -19.54 -16.14 -3.30
CA TRP A 2 -19.66 -15.91 -1.85
C TRP A 2 -18.51 -16.50 -0.99
N ASN A 3 -17.71 -17.43 -1.52
CA ASN A 3 -16.53 -18.01 -0.85
C ASN A 3 -15.19 -17.33 -1.20
N ALA A 4 -15.21 -16.18 -1.88
CA ALA A 4 -14.00 -15.42 -2.16
C ALA A 4 -13.84 -14.29 -1.14
N ASP A 5 -12.60 -13.90 -0.82
CA ASP A 5 -12.28 -12.77 0.06
C ASP A 5 -13.07 -11.51 -0.34
N GLY A 6 -13.73 -10.86 0.63
CA GLY A 6 -14.56 -9.68 0.38
C GLY A 6 -13.80 -8.52 -0.24
N LEU A 7 -12.54 -8.35 0.16
CA LEU A 7 -11.63 -7.34 -0.37
C LEU A 7 -11.39 -7.54 -1.88
N GLU A 8 -11.01 -8.76 -2.27
CA GLU A 8 -10.77 -9.12 -3.67
C GLU A 8 -12.04 -8.99 -4.52
N ARG A 9 -13.20 -9.41 -3.98
CA ARG A 9 -14.50 -9.26 -4.68
C ARG A 9 -14.85 -7.80 -4.96
N ALA A 10 -14.55 -6.89 -4.02
CA ALA A 10 -14.82 -5.46 -4.22
C ALA A 10 -13.93 -4.88 -5.32
N ALA A 11 -12.66 -5.29 -5.36
CA ALA A 11 -11.73 -4.90 -6.42
C ALA A 11 -12.15 -5.49 -7.78
N ASP A 12 -12.53 -6.78 -7.83
CA ASP A 12 -12.99 -7.44 -9.05
C ASP A 12 -14.26 -6.78 -9.59
N TRP A 13 -15.24 -6.49 -8.73
CA TRP A 13 -16.46 -5.80 -9.15
C TRP A 13 -16.17 -4.46 -9.83
N ALA A 14 -15.26 -3.65 -9.27
CA ALA A 14 -14.91 -2.36 -9.84
C ALA A 14 -14.16 -2.51 -11.17
N ALA A 15 -13.24 -3.47 -11.25
CA ALA A 15 -12.51 -3.77 -12.48
C ALA A 15 -13.44 -4.28 -13.59
N ASP A 16 -14.41 -5.15 -13.26
CA ASP A 16 -15.39 -5.72 -14.20
C ASP A 16 -16.28 -4.66 -14.84
N VAL A 17 -16.58 -3.56 -14.11
CA VAL A 17 -17.33 -2.41 -14.65
C VAL A 17 -16.43 -1.38 -15.33
N GLY A 18 -15.14 -1.68 -15.50
CA GLY A 18 -14.18 -0.85 -16.21
C GLY A 18 -13.66 0.34 -15.42
N LEU A 19 -13.58 0.24 -14.08
CA LEU A 19 -12.97 1.27 -13.23
C LEU A 19 -11.56 0.86 -12.83
N ASP A 20 -10.67 1.85 -12.71
CA ASP A 20 -9.46 1.70 -11.91
C ASP A 20 -9.86 1.67 -10.43
N VAL A 21 -9.27 0.75 -9.66
CA VAL A 21 -9.64 0.51 -8.27
C VAL A 21 -8.43 0.32 -7.37
N TRP A 22 -8.48 1.00 -6.22
CA TRP A 22 -7.66 0.71 -5.05
C TRP A 22 -8.57 0.44 -3.85
N VAL A 23 -8.59 -0.79 -3.36
CA VAL A 23 -9.26 -1.14 -2.11
C VAL A 23 -8.21 -1.39 -1.03
N VAL A 24 -8.28 -0.66 0.07
CA VAL A 24 -7.39 -0.78 1.23
C VAL A 24 -8.24 -1.16 2.43
N GLU A 25 -8.16 -2.42 2.86
CA GLU A 25 -8.75 -2.89 4.10
C GLU A 25 -7.83 -2.54 5.27
N ARG A 26 -8.38 -1.79 6.22
CA ARG A 26 -7.73 -1.28 7.42
C ARG A 26 -8.05 -2.15 8.62
N ASP A 27 -9.31 -2.56 8.73
CA ASP A 27 -9.85 -3.40 9.80
C ASP A 27 -10.94 -4.32 9.25
N LEU A 28 -11.16 -5.45 9.92
CA LEU A 28 -12.18 -6.43 9.58
C LEU A 28 -12.95 -6.81 10.84
N LEU A 29 -14.27 -6.62 10.84
CA LEU A 29 -15.14 -6.93 11.98
C LEU A 29 -16.13 -8.03 11.64
N ASP A 30 -16.45 -8.85 12.64
CA ASP A 30 -17.64 -9.69 12.59
C ASP A 30 -18.92 -8.81 12.68
N PRO A 31 -20.07 -9.33 12.22
CA PRO A 31 -21.34 -8.60 12.20
C PRO A 31 -21.78 -8.05 13.56
N ALA A 32 -21.49 -8.76 14.65
CA ALA A 32 -21.87 -8.34 16.00
C ALA A 32 -21.04 -7.14 16.44
N ARG A 33 -19.71 -7.21 16.30
CA ARG A 33 -18.82 -6.08 16.62
C ARG A 33 -19.11 -4.85 15.76
N TYR A 34 -19.39 -5.06 14.48
CA TYR A 34 -19.81 -3.98 13.58
C TYR A 34 -21.08 -3.30 14.09
N ALA A 35 -22.12 -4.08 14.43
CA ALA A 35 -23.36 -3.55 14.96
C ALA A 35 -23.17 -2.79 16.27
N GLU A 36 -22.47 -3.39 17.25
CA GLU A 36 -22.19 -2.75 18.54
C GLU A 36 -21.45 -1.43 18.39
N THR A 37 -20.50 -1.35 17.45
CA THR A 37 -19.71 -0.14 17.19
C THR A 37 -20.63 1.01 16.79
N TRP A 38 -21.50 0.79 15.80
CA TRP A 38 -22.38 1.83 15.28
C TRP A 38 -23.54 2.17 16.22
N ILE A 39 -24.06 1.19 16.96
CA ILE A 39 -25.10 1.43 17.96
C ILE A 39 -24.56 2.32 19.10
N ARG A 40 -23.33 2.05 19.55
CA ARG A 40 -22.66 2.88 20.58
C ARG A 40 -22.33 4.27 20.07
N ASP A 41 -21.86 4.39 18.84
CA ASP A 41 -21.56 5.69 18.21
C ASP A 41 -22.84 6.54 18.04
N GLY A 42 -23.98 5.88 17.79
CA GLY A 42 -25.32 6.48 17.81
C GLY A 42 -25.82 6.89 19.21
N GLY A 43 -25.07 6.61 20.28
CA GLY A 43 -25.37 7.04 21.65
C GLY A 43 -26.19 6.06 22.49
N THR A 44 -26.60 4.92 21.94
CA THR A 44 -27.37 3.91 22.70
C THR A 44 -26.45 3.13 23.63
N ARG A 45 -26.78 3.11 24.93
CA ARG A 45 -25.93 2.49 25.96
C ARG A 45 -26.04 0.96 25.95
N ALA A 46 -24.89 0.29 25.97
CA ALA A 46 -24.81 -1.17 26.10
C ALA A 46 -25.55 -1.68 27.35
N GLY A 47 -26.17 -2.85 27.23
CA GLY A 47 -26.95 -3.50 28.29
C GLY A 47 -28.35 -2.91 28.52
N THR A 48 -28.78 -1.93 27.73
CA THR A 48 -30.17 -1.45 27.75
C THR A 48 -31.06 -2.30 26.85
N ALA A 49 -32.35 -2.41 27.16
CA ALA A 49 -33.29 -3.13 26.30
C ALA A 49 -33.38 -2.55 24.88
N GLU A 50 -33.07 -1.27 24.70
CA GLU A 50 -32.98 -0.64 23.39
C GLU A 50 -31.76 -1.13 22.60
N PHE A 51 -30.60 -1.19 23.25
CA PHE A 51 -29.38 -1.74 22.66
C PHE A 51 -29.58 -3.18 22.16
N GLU A 52 -30.15 -4.06 23.01
CA GLU A 52 -30.41 -5.45 22.65
C GLU A 52 -31.35 -5.58 21.44
N ARG A 53 -32.40 -4.73 21.38
CA ARG A 53 -33.31 -4.70 20.22
C ARG A 53 -32.61 -4.26 18.94
N MET A 54 -31.74 -3.25 19.02
CA MET A 54 -30.98 -2.77 17.86
C MET A 54 -29.98 -3.83 17.38
N CYS A 55 -29.24 -4.46 18.29
CA CYS A 55 -28.32 -5.56 17.97
C CYS A 55 -29.05 -6.70 17.26
N ALA A 56 -30.17 -7.17 17.81
CA ALA A 56 -30.97 -8.23 17.19
C ALA A 56 -31.42 -7.85 15.77
N ALA A 57 -31.91 -6.62 15.57
CA ALA A 57 -32.36 -6.16 14.26
C ALA A 57 -31.22 -6.12 13.21
N TRP A 58 -30.01 -5.71 13.61
CA TRP A 58 -28.84 -5.71 12.74
C TRP A 58 -28.37 -7.12 12.40
N LEU A 59 -28.26 -7.99 13.41
CA LEU A 59 -27.84 -9.38 13.24
C LEU A 59 -28.81 -10.15 12.35
N ASP A 60 -30.12 -9.97 12.54
CA ASP A 60 -31.14 -10.56 11.67
C ASP A 60 -30.99 -10.09 10.21
N ASP A 61 -30.60 -8.83 9.98
CA ASP A 61 -30.35 -8.33 8.63
C ASP A 61 -29.08 -8.92 8.00
N PHE A 62 -28.00 -9.01 8.77
CA PHE A 62 -26.76 -9.63 8.31
C PHE A 62 -26.95 -11.11 7.95
N VAL A 63 -27.70 -11.87 8.77
CA VAL A 63 -28.06 -13.25 8.47
C VAL A 63 -28.87 -13.34 7.18
N ARG A 64 -29.89 -12.50 7.00
CA ARG A 64 -30.70 -12.48 5.76
C ARG A 64 -29.90 -12.16 4.50
N ARG A 65 -28.81 -11.40 4.63
CA ARG A 65 -27.94 -10.99 3.52
C ARG A 65 -26.68 -11.84 3.39
N GLU A 66 -26.53 -12.87 4.23
CA GLU A 66 -25.35 -13.74 4.28
C GLU A 66 -24.04 -12.95 4.49
N VAL A 67 -24.08 -11.90 5.31
CA VAL A 67 -22.88 -11.12 5.66
C VAL A 67 -22.11 -11.86 6.75
N ALA A 68 -20.91 -12.31 6.39
CA ALA A 68 -20.00 -12.98 7.33
C ALA A 68 -19.05 -12.02 8.04
N GLU A 69 -18.62 -10.96 7.37
CA GLU A 69 -17.63 -9.99 7.85
C GLU A 69 -17.87 -8.62 7.19
N VAL A 70 -17.39 -7.55 7.84
CA VAL A 70 -17.44 -6.19 7.32
C VAL A 70 -16.05 -5.55 7.41
N GLY A 71 -15.46 -5.26 6.25
CA GLY A 71 -14.19 -4.55 6.14
C GLY A 71 -14.37 -3.03 6.24
N PHE A 72 -13.45 -2.37 6.93
CA PHE A 72 -13.32 -0.91 6.99
C PHE A 72 -12.05 -0.49 6.27
N GLY A 73 -12.07 0.70 5.68
CA GLY A 73 -10.87 1.29 5.09
C GLY A 73 -11.20 2.24 3.95
N TYR A 74 -10.41 2.19 2.88
CA TYR A 74 -10.50 3.13 1.77
C TYR A 74 -10.87 2.41 0.48
N LEU A 75 -11.79 3.01 -0.28
CA LEU A 75 -12.15 2.60 -1.62
C LEU A 75 -11.90 3.79 -2.56
N VAL A 76 -10.90 3.67 -3.42
CA VAL A 76 -10.57 4.67 -4.44
C VAL A 76 -10.99 4.12 -5.80
N LEU A 77 -11.87 4.84 -6.48
CA LEU A 77 -12.37 4.49 -7.81
C LEU A 77 -12.07 5.63 -8.77
N ARG A 78 -11.60 5.29 -9.97
CA ARG A 78 -11.29 6.27 -11.01
C ARG A 78 -11.75 5.78 -12.38
N LEU A 79 -12.22 6.70 -13.21
CA LEU A 79 -12.48 6.44 -14.62
C LEU A 79 -11.14 6.23 -15.36
N PRO A 80 -10.99 5.18 -16.19
CA PRO A 80 -9.75 4.95 -16.92
C PRO A 80 -9.35 6.16 -17.79
N GLY A 81 -8.08 6.56 -17.68
CA GLY A 81 -7.56 7.80 -18.29
C GLY A 81 -6.58 7.60 -19.44
N GLY A 82 -6.52 6.41 -20.04
CA GLY A 82 -5.55 6.07 -21.10
C GLY A 82 -4.20 5.53 -20.59
N THR A 83 -4.04 5.38 -19.27
CA THR A 83 -2.94 4.63 -18.66
C THR A 83 -3.30 3.14 -18.54
N ALA A 84 -2.31 2.29 -18.24
CA ALA A 84 -2.55 0.86 -18.01
C ALA A 84 -3.56 0.69 -16.85
N PRO A 85 -4.59 -0.19 -16.98
CA PRO A 85 -5.59 -0.42 -15.94
C PRO A 85 -4.96 -0.66 -14.56
N PHE A 86 -5.61 -0.16 -13.52
CA PHE A 86 -5.16 -0.31 -12.15
C PHE A 86 -6.18 -1.05 -11.31
N ARG A 87 -5.76 -2.18 -10.74
CA ARG A 87 -6.54 -2.94 -9.77
C ARG A 87 -5.63 -3.36 -8.64
N ARG A 88 -5.85 -2.80 -7.46
CA ARG A 88 -5.11 -3.16 -6.24
C ARG A 88 -6.07 -3.38 -5.08
N ALA A 89 -5.92 -4.53 -4.45
CA ALA A 89 -6.56 -4.89 -3.20
C ALA A 89 -5.44 -5.14 -2.19
N GLU A 90 -5.47 -4.45 -1.05
CA GLU A 90 -4.45 -4.65 -0.02
C GLU A 90 -4.99 -4.47 1.39
N ARG A 91 -4.23 -4.98 2.36
CA ARG A 91 -4.47 -4.83 3.78
C ARG A 91 -3.37 -3.97 4.39
N ALA A 92 -3.76 -2.94 5.13
CA ALA A 92 -2.82 -2.06 5.82
C ALA A 92 -3.37 -1.74 7.21
N SER A 93 -2.95 -2.46 8.25
CA SER A 93 -3.51 -2.31 9.60
C SER A 93 -2.74 -1.34 10.51
N ALA A 94 -1.61 -0.79 10.05
CA ALA A 94 -0.73 0.08 10.84
C ALA A 94 -1.49 1.32 11.37
N PRO A 95 -1.58 1.57 12.69
CA PRO A 95 -2.38 2.66 13.24
C PRO A 95 -2.04 4.02 12.62
N LEU A 96 -3.06 4.80 12.24
CA LEU A 96 -2.89 6.09 11.54
C LEU A 96 -3.02 7.30 12.47
N ASP A 97 -2.80 7.13 13.78
CA ASP A 97 -2.86 8.22 14.75
C ASP A 97 -1.93 9.38 14.35
N GLY A 98 -2.49 10.58 14.21
CA GLY A 98 -1.75 11.77 13.79
C GLY A 98 -1.43 11.86 12.30
N VAL A 99 -1.83 10.88 11.49
CA VAL A 99 -1.72 10.95 10.02
C VAL A 99 -2.89 11.78 9.47
N ALA A 100 -2.57 12.78 8.66
CA ALA A 100 -3.55 13.59 7.94
C ALA A 100 -3.36 13.44 6.43
N GLY A 101 -4.40 13.76 5.65
CA GLY A 101 -4.29 13.86 4.20
C GLY A 101 -4.20 12.54 3.44
N ILE A 102 -4.82 11.46 3.96
CA ILE A 102 -4.78 10.14 3.31
C ILE A 102 -5.27 10.18 1.84
N GLY A 103 -6.32 10.96 1.56
CA GLY A 103 -6.81 11.14 0.19
C GLY A 103 -5.79 11.81 -0.73
N ALA A 104 -5.05 12.80 -0.22
CA ALA A 104 -3.98 13.47 -0.96
C ALA A 104 -2.80 12.52 -1.20
N HIS A 105 -2.43 11.70 -0.21
CA HIS A 105 -1.42 10.66 -0.35
C HIS A 105 -1.79 9.64 -1.44
N LEU A 106 -2.99 9.05 -1.37
CA LEU A 106 -3.48 8.08 -2.37
C LEU A 106 -3.56 8.69 -3.76
N SER A 107 -3.98 9.96 -3.87
CA SER A 107 -4.01 10.69 -5.14
C SER A 107 -2.62 10.91 -5.72
N ALA A 108 -1.64 11.28 -4.89
CA ALA A 108 -0.26 11.50 -5.32
C ALA A 108 0.40 10.18 -5.76
N ALA A 109 0.17 9.10 -5.01
CA ALA A 109 0.64 7.76 -5.33
C ALA A 109 0.10 7.26 -6.67
N LEU A 110 -1.20 7.44 -6.93
CA LEU A 110 -1.80 7.09 -8.23
C LEU A 110 -1.20 7.91 -9.38
N ALA A 111 -0.97 9.21 -9.19
CA ALA A 111 -0.35 10.06 -10.21
C ALA A 111 1.11 9.64 -10.49
N ALA A 112 1.87 9.30 -9.46
CA ALA A 112 3.24 8.81 -9.60
C ALA A 112 3.27 7.45 -10.32
N ARG A 113 2.38 6.53 -9.94
CA ARG A 113 2.18 5.24 -10.62
C ARG A 113 1.87 5.43 -12.10
N ASP A 114 0.92 6.31 -12.43
CA ASP A 114 0.52 6.53 -13.82
C ASP A 114 1.67 7.03 -14.70
N ARG A 115 2.58 7.82 -14.13
CA ARG A 115 3.78 8.30 -14.82
C ARG A 115 4.72 7.17 -15.23
N VAL A 116 4.81 6.11 -14.43
CA VAL A 116 5.73 4.99 -14.65
C VAL A 116 5.06 3.77 -15.28
N ALA A 117 3.75 3.63 -15.19
CA ALA A 117 3.02 2.42 -15.55
C ALA A 117 3.16 2.00 -17.01
N SER A 118 3.33 2.96 -17.93
CA SER A 118 3.49 2.67 -19.37
C SER A 118 4.95 2.62 -19.83
N LEU A 119 5.91 2.88 -18.93
CA LEU A 119 7.32 2.86 -19.27
C LEU A 119 7.84 1.43 -19.32
N ASP A 120 8.64 1.10 -20.33
CA ASP A 120 9.48 -0.10 -20.29
C ASP A 120 10.63 0.08 -19.28
N ASP A 121 11.40 -0.98 -19.08
CA ASP A 121 12.43 -1.00 -18.05
C ASP A 121 13.61 -0.08 -18.38
N ASP A 122 13.97 0.08 -19.66
CA ASP A 122 15.02 1.01 -20.07
C ASP A 122 14.60 2.47 -19.83
N ALA A 123 13.36 2.82 -20.17
CA ALA A 123 12.80 4.13 -19.93
C ALA A 123 12.71 4.44 -18.43
N LEU A 124 12.30 3.47 -17.60
CA LEU A 124 12.27 3.62 -16.14
C LEU A 124 13.67 3.87 -15.58
N LEU A 125 14.68 3.13 -16.05
CA LEU A 125 16.07 3.29 -15.60
C LEU A 125 16.69 4.62 -16.04
N GLY A 126 16.14 5.25 -17.07
CA GLY A 126 16.50 6.60 -17.50
C GLY A 126 15.96 7.71 -16.59
N LEU A 127 15.01 7.42 -15.70
CA LEU A 127 14.47 8.40 -14.75
C LEU A 127 15.32 8.52 -13.50
N ALA A 128 15.33 9.72 -12.91
CA ALA A 128 15.78 9.92 -11.54
C ALA A 128 14.60 9.82 -10.57
N PHE A 129 14.87 9.39 -9.35
CA PHE A 129 13.89 9.25 -8.28
C PHE A 129 14.42 9.91 -7.01
N THR A 130 13.50 10.43 -6.20
CA THR A 130 13.79 10.96 -4.87
C THR A 130 13.02 10.15 -3.83
N VAL A 131 13.68 9.80 -2.72
CA VAL A 131 13.01 9.20 -1.56
C VAL A 131 12.01 10.19 -0.96
N ALA A 132 10.78 9.73 -0.66
CA ALA A 132 9.79 10.57 -0.01
C ALA A 132 10.29 11.04 1.37
N GLY A 133 10.03 12.31 1.71
CA GLY A 133 10.65 12.98 2.87
C GLY A 133 10.24 12.44 4.25
N ASP A 134 9.27 11.52 4.30
CA ASP A 134 8.81 10.82 5.49
C ASP A 134 9.27 9.36 5.58
N VAL A 135 10.09 8.89 4.62
CA VAL A 135 10.65 7.53 4.63
C VAL A 135 11.89 7.47 5.50
N THR A 136 11.95 6.48 6.39
CA THR A 136 13.14 6.18 7.21
C THR A 136 13.61 4.74 6.98
N GLU A 137 14.88 4.50 7.29
CA GLU A 137 15.49 3.17 7.22
C GLU A 137 15.92 2.71 8.61
N GLU A 138 15.57 1.48 8.96
CA GLU A 138 15.98 0.80 10.19
C GLU A 138 16.82 -0.43 9.84
N ARG A 139 17.97 -0.59 10.52
CA ARG A 139 18.85 -1.74 10.38
C ARG A 139 19.01 -2.46 11.71
N SER A 140 18.77 -3.77 11.73
CA SER A 140 19.04 -4.63 12.88
C SER A 140 20.25 -5.51 12.60
N HIS A 141 21.16 -5.58 13.56
CA HIS A 141 22.38 -6.39 13.51
C HIS A 141 22.41 -7.39 14.66
N TRP A 142 23.02 -8.54 14.43
CA TRP A 142 23.49 -9.35 15.54
C TRP A 142 24.73 -8.68 16.16
N PRO A 143 24.88 -8.67 17.49
CA PRO A 143 26.07 -8.08 18.12
C PRO A 143 27.36 -8.69 17.56
N GLY A 144 28.21 -7.86 16.97
CA GLY A 144 29.49 -8.26 16.38
C GLY A 144 29.47 -8.55 14.88
N GLU A 145 28.29 -8.63 14.26
CA GLU A 145 28.17 -8.80 12.80
C GLU A 145 28.20 -7.45 12.07
N PRO A 146 29.06 -7.29 11.05
CA PRO A 146 29.15 -6.04 10.30
C PRO A 146 27.91 -5.78 9.45
N ASP A 147 27.29 -6.84 8.93
CA ASP A 147 26.14 -6.76 8.03
C ASP A 147 24.80 -6.87 8.78
N PRO A 148 23.76 -6.13 8.36
CA PRO A 148 22.45 -6.22 8.99
C PRO A 148 21.76 -7.54 8.66
N SER A 149 21.05 -8.11 9.63
CA SER A 149 20.17 -9.28 9.42
C SER A 149 18.77 -8.87 8.96
N VAL A 150 18.38 -7.62 9.19
CA VAL A 150 17.11 -7.04 8.76
C VAL A 150 17.31 -5.58 8.37
N ILE A 151 16.76 -5.20 7.22
CA ILE A 151 16.62 -3.81 6.79
C ILE A 151 15.13 -3.54 6.55
N VAL A 152 14.60 -2.47 7.13
CA VAL A 152 13.19 -2.06 6.99
C VAL A 152 13.12 -0.61 6.53
N LEU A 153 12.37 -0.35 5.46
CA LEU A 153 11.93 0.98 5.07
C LEU A 153 10.58 1.27 5.71
N ARG A 154 10.43 2.41 6.36
CA ARG A 154 9.21 2.82 7.07
C ARG A 154 8.68 4.11 6.48
N GLN A 155 7.40 4.13 6.12
CA GLN A 155 6.69 5.35 5.74
C GLN A 155 6.12 6.02 7.00
N GLY A 156 6.49 7.27 7.27
CA GLY A 156 6.00 8.00 8.45
C GLY A 156 4.54 8.48 8.32
N GLY A 157 4.14 8.87 7.11
CA GLY A 157 2.79 9.28 6.73
C GLY A 157 2.03 8.21 5.97
N GLY A 158 1.11 8.63 5.10
CA GLY A 158 0.37 7.73 4.21
C GLY A 158 -0.32 6.58 4.94
N LEU A 159 -0.04 5.35 4.52
CA LEU A 159 -0.58 4.13 5.14
C LEU A 159 0.33 3.53 6.21
N ARG A 160 1.43 4.21 6.55
CA ARG A 160 2.48 3.75 7.47
C ARG A 160 3.01 2.37 7.13
N ARG A 161 3.30 2.17 5.84
CA ARG A 161 3.84 0.91 5.35
C ARG A 161 5.23 0.66 5.92
N GLU A 162 5.51 -0.61 6.15
CA GLU A 162 6.83 -1.12 6.51
C GLU A 162 7.21 -2.17 5.47
N LEU A 163 8.36 -1.98 4.84
CA LEU A 163 8.85 -2.88 3.80
C LEU A 163 10.18 -3.45 4.26
N LYS A 164 10.22 -4.76 4.48
CA LYS A 164 11.48 -5.46 4.66
C LYS A 164 12.15 -5.60 3.29
N VAL A 165 13.35 -5.03 3.17
CA VAL A 165 14.11 -5.00 1.92
C VAL A 165 15.45 -5.70 2.09
N ASP A 166 16.04 -6.10 0.96
CA ASP A 166 17.43 -6.56 0.95
C ASP A 166 18.43 -5.38 0.87
N ALA A 167 19.72 -5.70 0.97
CA ALA A 167 20.77 -4.69 0.93
C ALA A 167 20.87 -3.96 -0.43
N ALA A 168 20.52 -4.63 -1.53
CA ALA A 168 20.58 -4.04 -2.86
C ALA A 168 19.49 -2.98 -3.04
N LEU A 169 18.24 -3.30 -2.71
CA LEU A 169 17.13 -2.37 -2.78
C LEU A 169 17.31 -1.22 -1.78
N ALA A 170 17.77 -1.50 -0.54
CA ALA A 170 18.08 -0.45 0.43
C ALA A 170 19.15 0.52 -0.09
N ALA A 171 20.23 0.01 -0.68
CA ALA A 171 21.28 0.84 -1.25
C ALA A 171 20.80 1.68 -2.44
N VAL A 172 19.96 1.11 -3.32
CA VAL A 172 19.34 1.84 -4.43
C VAL A 172 18.43 2.95 -3.91
N VAL A 173 17.52 2.65 -2.98
CA VAL A 173 16.62 3.64 -2.38
C VAL A 173 17.42 4.74 -1.68
N GLY A 174 18.43 4.39 -0.88
CA GLY A 174 19.27 5.36 -0.18
C GLY A 174 20.08 6.28 -1.10
N ALA A 175 20.32 5.89 -2.36
CA ALA A 175 20.99 6.69 -3.37
C ALA A 175 20.04 7.51 -4.26
N CYS A 176 18.72 7.35 -4.11
CA CYS A 176 17.71 8.11 -4.86
C CYS A 176 17.53 9.52 -4.27
N ASP A 177 18.38 10.46 -4.69
CA ASP A 177 18.31 11.88 -4.32
C ASP A 177 17.65 12.77 -5.40
N GLY A 178 17.39 12.20 -6.58
CA GLY A 178 16.81 12.88 -7.74
C GLY A 178 17.83 13.42 -8.75
N GLU A 179 19.14 13.22 -8.52
CA GLU A 179 20.20 13.71 -9.42
C GLU A 179 20.61 12.66 -10.46
N LEU A 180 20.79 11.40 -10.03
CA LEU A 180 21.25 10.33 -10.89
C LEU A 180 20.10 9.50 -11.48
N PRO A 181 20.19 9.09 -12.76
CA PRO A 181 19.28 8.09 -13.31
C PRO A 181 19.38 6.77 -12.55
N LEU A 182 18.24 6.11 -12.37
CA LEU A 182 18.14 4.83 -11.65
C LEU A 182 19.10 3.77 -12.22
N GLY A 183 19.30 3.72 -13.53
CA GLY A 183 20.24 2.80 -14.16
C GLY A 183 21.69 3.00 -13.71
N ALA A 184 22.12 4.25 -13.47
CA ALA A 184 23.45 4.54 -12.96
C ALA A 184 23.59 4.09 -11.51
N ILE A 185 22.56 4.35 -10.69
CA ILE A 185 22.50 3.90 -9.29
C ILE A 185 22.56 2.36 -9.21
N VAL A 186 21.71 1.67 -9.97
CA VAL A 186 21.67 0.19 -10.01
C VAL A 186 23.01 -0.38 -10.45
N GLY A 187 23.64 0.21 -11.47
CA GLY A 187 24.97 -0.22 -11.92
C GLY A 187 26.04 -0.06 -10.84
N ALA A 188 26.03 1.07 -10.12
CA ALA A 188 26.97 1.32 -9.03
C ALA A 188 26.75 0.37 -7.84
N VAL A 189 25.49 0.13 -7.46
CA VAL A 189 25.14 -0.81 -6.38
C VAL A 189 25.53 -2.25 -6.75
N ALA A 190 25.28 -2.68 -7.99
CA ALA A 190 25.70 -4.01 -8.45
C ALA A 190 27.22 -4.21 -8.35
N GLN A 191 28.02 -3.18 -8.69
CA GLN A 191 29.47 -3.22 -8.53
C GLN A 191 29.88 -3.28 -7.05
N LEU A 192 29.25 -2.47 -6.19
CA LEU A 192 29.55 -2.44 -4.76
C LEU A 192 29.25 -3.78 -4.07
N LEU A 193 28.20 -4.46 -4.50
CA LEU A 193 27.77 -5.76 -3.97
C LEU A 193 28.40 -6.96 -4.70
N GLU A 194 29.33 -6.72 -5.63
CA GLU A 194 29.97 -7.75 -6.45
C GLU A 194 28.96 -8.70 -7.14
N ALA A 195 27.83 -8.15 -7.54
CA ALA A 195 26.70 -8.91 -8.07
C ALA A 195 26.47 -8.63 -9.56
N ASP A 196 25.86 -9.60 -10.25
CA ASP A 196 25.55 -9.46 -11.67
C ASP A 196 24.43 -8.43 -11.88
N ALA A 197 24.76 -7.32 -12.54
CA ALA A 197 23.82 -6.25 -12.86
C ALA A 197 22.65 -6.75 -13.73
N GLY A 198 22.86 -7.75 -14.59
CA GLY A 198 21.81 -8.37 -15.40
C GLY A 198 20.79 -9.15 -14.57
N VAL A 199 21.19 -9.62 -13.38
CA VAL A 199 20.31 -10.35 -12.44
C VAL A 199 19.59 -9.38 -11.49
N ILE A 200 20.30 -8.37 -10.97
CA ILE A 200 19.71 -7.40 -10.03
C ILE A 200 18.71 -6.48 -10.71
N ARG A 201 19.01 -6.03 -11.93
CA ARG A 201 18.25 -4.98 -12.60
C ARG A 201 16.75 -5.30 -12.75
N PRO A 202 16.31 -6.47 -13.25
CA PRO A 202 14.88 -6.77 -13.37
C PRO A 202 14.14 -6.76 -12.03
N ALA A 203 14.78 -7.30 -10.98
CA ALA A 203 14.21 -7.31 -9.63
C ALA A 203 14.04 -5.88 -9.09
N ILE A 204 15.09 -5.06 -9.17
CA ILE A 204 15.02 -3.66 -8.72
C ILE A 204 14.00 -2.85 -9.52
N VAL A 205 13.90 -3.05 -10.83
CA VAL A 205 12.90 -2.35 -11.65
C VAL A 205 11.47 -2.68 -11.20
N ALA A 206 11.18 -3.96 -10.91
CA ALA A 206 9.88 -4.36 -10.39
C ALA A 206 9.59 -3.71 -9.02
N GLU A 207 10.56 -3.78 -8.10
CA GLU A 207 10.45 -3.19 -6.76
C GLU A 207 10.28 -1.66 -6.80
N VAL A 208 11.01 -0.96 -7.66
CA VAL A 208 10.88 0.51 -7.81
C VAL A 208 9.48 0.90 -8.28
N ARG A 209 8.85 0.14 -9.17
CA ARG A 209 7.46 0.42 -9.60
C ARG A 209 6.47 0.29 -8.45
N GLU A 210 6.65 -0.71 -7.58
CA GLU A 210 5.85 -0.87 -6.37
C GLU A 210 6.15 0.24 -5.35
N LEU A 211 7.42 0.60 -5.13
CA LEU A 211 7.79 1.71 -4.24
C LEU A 211 7.24 3.06 -4.71
N VAL A 212 7.14 3.30 -6.02
CA VAL A 212 6.46 4.47 -6.58
C VAL A 212 4.96 4.41 -6.30
N THR A 213 4.34 3.26 -6.49
CA THR A 213 2.90 3.05 -6.22
C THR A 213 2.59 3.18 -4.72
N ASP A 214 3.50 2.79 -3.84
CA ASP A 214 3.35 2.89 -2.38
C ASP A 214 3.70 4.28 -1.83
N GLY A 215 4.30 5.14 -2.66
CA GLY A 215 4.72 6.49 -2.31
C GLY A 215 6.02 6.54 -1.49
N PHE A 216 6.89 5.53 -1.60
CA PHE A 216 8.25 5.56 -1.05
C PHE A 216 9.23 6.29 -1.97
N LEU A 217 9.06 6.15 -3.28
CA LEU A 217 9.87 6.81 -4.29
C LEU A 217 9.01 7.75 -5.14
N LEU A 218 9.56 8.92 -5.43
CA LEU A 218 8.91 9.93 -6.26
C LEU A 218 9.71 10.06 -7.56
N PRO A 219 9.11 9.82 -8.75
CA PRO A 219 9.79 10.08 -10.01
C PRO A 219 10.02 11.58 -10.16
N SER A 220 11.27 11.99 -10.41
CA SER A 220 11.62 13.39 -10.62
C SER A 220 10.83 13.99 -11.78
N ALA A 221 10.48 15.27 -11.65
CA ALA A 221 9.94 16.01 -12.78
C ALA A 221 11.03 16.14 -13.86
N ALA A 222 10.77 15.57 -15.03
CA ALA A 222 11.49 15.88 -16.27
C ALA A 222 11.39 17.38 -16.59
#